data_AF-A0A524KTR1-F1
#
_entry.id   AF-A0A524KTR1-F1
#
_cell.length_a   1.000
_cell.length_b   1.000
_cell.length_c   1.000
_cell.angle_alpha   90.00
_cell.angle_beta   90.00
_cell.angle_gamma   90.00
#
_symmetry.space_group_name_H-M   'P 1'
#
loop_
_entity.id
_entity.type
_entity.pdbx_description
1 polymer ?
#
loop_
_entity_poly.entity_id
_entity_poly.type
_entity_poly.pdbx_seq_one_letter_code
_entity_poly.pdbx_strand_id
1 'polypeptide(L)'
;NPDYARSCGVNIDNMRIISVIVSSIIGAIGIIVYHEGFGFIQLYLGPLYMSFPAIAAILIGGATVEKAYISNVIIGVLLFQGISAAAPSVVNSLLKHDIAEPLRIVITNGMIVYALTRITRVRT
;
A
#
# COMPACT_ATOMS: atom_id res chain seq x y z
N ASN A 1 -13.06 -6.31 -22.69
CA ASN A 1 -14.04 -6.10 -23.77
C ASN A 1 -15.37 -6.71 -23.32
N PRO A 2 -16.42 -5.90 -23.08
CA PRO A 2 -17.72 -6.39 -22.59
C PRO A 2 -18.42 -7.33 -23.57
N ASP A 3 -18.30 -7.10 -24.89
CA ASP A 3 -18.96 -7.95 -25.88
C ASP A 3 -18.41 -9.38 -25.85
N TYR A 4 -17.09 -9.53 -25.68
CA TYR A 4 -16.42 -10.83 -25.51
C TYR A 4 -16.88 -11.58 -24.25
N ALA A 5 -17.08 -10.86 -23.13
CA ALA A 5 -17.56 -11.46 -21.88
C ALA A 5 -19.01 -11.94 -22.00
N ARG A 6 -19.86 -11.21 -22.73
CA ARG A 6 -21.23 -11.63 -23.05
C ARG A 6 -21.26 -12.87 -23.95
N SER A 7 -20.39 -12.95 -24.94
CA SER A 7 -20.25 -14.12 -25.82
C SER A 7 -19.83 -15.39 -25.06
N CYS A 8 -19.06 -15.24 -23.98
CA CYS A 8 -18.66 -16.32 -23.09
C CYS A 8 -19.72 -16.69 -22.01
N GLY A 9 -20.91 -16.07 -22.03
CA GLY A 9 -21.98 -16.34 -21.07
C GLY A 9 -21.81 -15.70 -19.68
N VAL A 10 -20.84 -14.78 -19.51
CA VAL A 10 -20.60 -14.08 -18.25
C VAL A 10 -21.51 -12.86 -18.14
N ASN A 11 -22.32 -12.80 -17.07
CA ASN A 11 -23.12 -11.62 -16.77
C ASN A 11 -22.21 -10.51 -16.20
N ILE A 12 -21.96 -9.50 -17.03
CA ILE A 12 -21.08 -8.37 -16.74
C ILE A 12 -21.59 -7.54 -15.56
N ASP A 13 -22.92 -7.34 -15.47
CA ASP A 13 -23.53 -6.51 -14.44
C ASP A 13 -23.39 -7.18 -13.06
N ASN A 14 -23.66 -8.50 -13.00
CA ASN A 14 -23.45 -9.28 -11.78
C ASN A 14 -21.97 -9.30 -11.36
N MET A 15 -21.05 -9.50 -12.32
CA MET A 15 -19.60 -9.55 -12.02
C MET A 15 -19.09 -8.20 -11.50
N ARG A 16 -19.60 -7.08 -12.01
CA ARG A 16 -19.28 -5.74 -11.51
C ARG A 16 -19.77 -5.54 -10.09
N ILE A 17 -21.02 -5.91 -9.80
CA ILE A 17 -21.60 -5.78 -8.46
C ILE A 17 -20.79 -6.61 -7.46
N ILE A 18 -20.50 -7.87 -7.77
CA ILE A 18 -19.70 -8.74 -6.91
C ILE A 18 -18.29 -8.15 -6.68
N SER A 19 -17.65 -7.65 -7.74
CA SER A 19 -16.32 -7.04 -7.64
C SER A 19 -16.31 -5.81 -6.72
N VAL A 20 -17.33 -4.96 -6.79
CA VAL A 20 -17.46 -3.77 -5.94
C VAL A 20 -17.75 -4.16 -4.49
N ILE A 21 -18.62 -5.13 -4.25
CA ILE A 21 -18.93 -5.61 -2.90
C ILE A 21 -17.67 -6.21 -2.26
N VAL A 22 -16.97 -7.09 -2.97
CA VAL A 22 -15.76 -7.74 -2.47
C VAL A 22 -14.65 -6.73 -2.20
N SER A 23 -14.41 -5.77 -3.09
CA SER A 23 -13.39 -4.74 -2.89
C SER A 23 -13.72 -3.81 -1.71
N SER A 24 -15.00 -3.49 -1.53
CA SER A 24 -15.47 -2.67 -0.41
C SER A 24 -15.30 -3.39 0.93
N ILE A 25 -15.61 -4.69 1.00
CA ILE A 25 -15.42 -5.49 2.22
C ILE A 25 -13.94 -5.60 2.57
N ILE A 26 -13.08 -5.93 1.60
CA ILE A 26 -11.63 -6.03 1.83
C ILE A 26 -11.06 -4.68 2.26
N GLY A 27 -11.50 -3.58 1.64
CA GLY A 27 -11.09 -2.23 2.02
C GLY A 27 -11.52 -1.86 3.45
N ALA A 28 -12.76 -2.18 3.82
CA ALA A 28 -13.28 -1.93 5.16
C ALA A 28 -12.50 -2.70 6.25
N ILE A 29 -12.21 -3.98 6.01
CA ILE A 29 -11.37 -4.79 6.91
C ILE A 29 -9.99 -4.15 7.06
N GLY A 30 -9.37 -3.71 5.96
CA GLY A 30 -8.07 -3.04 5.99
C GLY A 30 -8.05 -1.77 6.84
N ILE A 31 -9.11 -0.95 6.77
CA ILE A 31 -9.23 0.27 7.56
C ILE A 31 -9.38 -0.05 9.07
N ILE A 32 -10.11 -1.11 9.41
CA ILE A 32 -10.29 -1.54 10.80
C ILE A 32 -8.96 -2.01 11.40
N VAL A 33 -8.25 -2.89 10.69
CA VAL A 33 -6.94 -3.41 11.11
C VAL A 33 -5.91 -2.27 11.24
N TYR A 34 -5.95 -1.28 10.34
CA TYR A 34 -5.08 -0.11 10.44
C TYR A 34 -5.34 0.69 11.73
N HIS A 35 -6.61 0.95 12.06
CA HIS A 35 -6.96 1.72 13.26
C HIS A 35 -6.66 0.98 14.58
N GLU A 36 -6.67 -0.35 14.58
CA GLU A 36 -6.28 -1.14 15.76
C GLU A 36 -4.86 -0.77 16.23
N GLY A 37 -3.95 -0.48 15.31
CA GLY A 37 -2.57 -0.09 15.64
C GLY A 37 -2.42 1.27 16.32
N PHE A 38 -3.41 2.17 16.23
CA PHE A 38 -3.34 3.51 16.83
C PHE A 38 -4.13 3.65 18.13
N GLY A 39 -5.07 2.72 18.41
CA GLY A 39 -5.94 2.78 19.59
C GLY A 39 -7.05 3.85 19.53
N PHE A 40 -7.15 4.60 18.43
CA PHE A 40 -8.22 5.55 18.16
C PHE A 40 -8.52 5.64 16.66
N ILE A 41 -9.77 5.99 16.32
CA ILE A 41 -10.22 6.13 14.94
C ILE A 41 -9.99 7.58 14.49
N GLN A 42 -9.19 7.78 13.43
CA GLN A 42 -8.87 9.10 12.91
C GLN A 42 -9.65 9.37 11.62
N LEU A 43 -10.84 9.95 11.74
CA LEU A 43 -11.75 10.17 10.59
C LEU A 43 -11.27 11.23 9.60
N TYR A 44 -10.44 12.18 10.03
CA TYR A 44 -10.03 13.31 9.19
C TYR A 44 -8.83 13.00 8.28
N LEU A 45 -7.74 12.47 8.86
CA LEU A 45 -6.51 12.16 8.11
C LEU A 45 -6.21 10.67 8.02
N GLY A 46 -6.93 9.80 8.73
CA GLY A 46 -6.69 8.35 8.74
C GLY A 46 -6.71 7.72 7.34
N PRO A 47 -7.73 8.00 6.49
CA PRO A 47 -7.77 7.46 5.13
C PRO A 47 -6.56 7.87 4.28
N LEU A 48 -6.08 9.11 4.46
CA LEU A 48 -4.94 9.64 3.73
C LEU A 48 -3.63 8.97 4.20
N TYR A 49 -3.42 8.84 5.51
CA TYR A 49 -2.23 8.19 6.07
C TYR A 49 -2.19 6.68 5.83
N MET A 50 -3.33 6.03 5.58
CA MET A 50 -3.39 4.63 5.16
C MET A 50 -3.08 4.46 3.66
N SER A 51 -3.54 5.39 2.83
CA SER A 51 -3.43 5.27 1.36
C SER A 51 -1.99 5.44 0.86
N PHE A 52 -1.23 6.37 1.43
CA PHE A 52 0.16 6.63 1.01
C PHE A 52 1.11 5.42 1.15
N PRO A 53 1.22 4.74 2.31
CA PRO A 53 2.07 3.57 2.45
C PRO A 53 1.59 2.40 1.58
N ALA A 54 0.29 2.25 1.36
CA ALA A 54 -0.24 1.22 0.45
C ALA A 54 0.24 1.44 -1.00
N ILE A 55 0.16 2.69 -1.49
CA ILE A 55 0.63 3.06 -2.83
C ILE A 55 2.16 2.87 -2.92
N ALA A 56 2.90 3.33 -1.91
CA ALA A 56 4.36 3.20 -1.86
C ALA A 56 4.83 1.74 -1.87
N ALA A 57 4.18 0.86 -1.10
CA ALA A 57 4.49 -0.56 -1.05
C ALA A 57 4.34 -1.20 -2.45
N ILE A 58 3.21 -0.96 -3.13
CA ILE A 58 2.94 -1.51 -4.46
C ILE A 58 3.99 -1.06 -5.50
N LEU A 59 4.43 0.20 -5.41
CA LEU A 59 5.46 0.76 -6.29
C LEU A 59 6.86 0.21 -6.02
N ILE A 60 7.23 0.03 -4.75
CA ILE A 60 8.48 -0.63 -4.35
C ILE A 60 8.49 -2.08 -4.83
N GLY A 61 7.33 -2.75 -4.82
CA GLY A 61 7.11 -4.07 -5.41
C GLY A 61 7.22 -4.09 -6.95
N GLY A 62 7.56 -2.97 -7.59
CA GLY A 62 7.81 -2.89 -9.03
C GLY A 62 6.56 -2.77 -9.90
N ALA A 63 5.39 -2.47 -9.31
CA ALA A 63 4.19 -2.18 -10.09
C ALA A 63 4.36 -0.84 -10.84
N THR A 64 3.77 -0.78 -12.03
CA THR A 64 3.71 0.43 -12.86
C THR A 64 2.26 0.87 -13.01
N VAL A 65 2.02 2.14 -13.33
CA VAL A 65 0.65 2.67 -13.57
C VAL A 65 -0.10 1.88 -14.64
N GLU A 66 0.61 1.38 -15.65
CA GLU A 66 0.00 0.56 -16.72
C GLU A 66 -0.16 -0.93 -16.37
N LYS A 67 0.66 -1.46 -15.45
CA LYS A 67 0.69 -2.89 -15.11
C LYS A 67 0.91 -3.07 -13.61
N ALA A 68 -0.15 -3.43 -12.91
CA ALA A 68 -0.13 -3.80 -11.50
C ALA A 68 -0.75 -5.19 -11.32
N TYR A 69 0.04 -6.13 -10.80
CA TYR A 69 -0.43 -7.48 -10.46
C TYR A 69 -0.45 -7.68 -8.94
N ILE A 70 -1.26 -8.63 -8.48
CA ILE A 70 -1.35 -9.01 -7.06
C ILE A 70 -0.01 -9.47 -6.49
N SER A 71 0.86 -10.09 -7.31
CA SER A 71 2.21 -10.48 -6.90
C SER A 71 3.06 -9.26 -6.50
N ASN A 72 2.98 -8.15 -7.25
CA ASN A 72 3.67 -6.90 -6.90
C ASN A 72 3.17 -6.33 -5.58
N VAL A 73 1.87 -6.46 -5.28
CA VAL A 73 1.29 -6.02 -4.00
C VAL A 73 1.89 -6.82 -2.85
N ILE A 74 1.92 -8.16 -2.96
CA ILE A 74 2.42 -9.04 -1.89
C ILE A 74 3.92 -8.79 -1.65
N ILE A 75 4.73 -8.76 -2.71
CA ILE A 75 6.16 -8.49 -2.62
C ILE A 75 6.41 -7.08 -2.05
N GLY A 76 5.66 -6.10 -2.53
CA GLY A 76 5.75 -4.72 -2.11
C GLY A 76 5.45 -4.51 -0.63
N VAL A 77 4.37 -5.13 -0.12
CA VAL A 77 4.00 -5.06 1.30
C VAL A 77 5.06 -5.72 2.18
N LEU A 78 5.57 -6.90 1.79
CA LEU A 78 6.63 -7.57 2.52
C LEU A 78 7.91 -6.74 2.59
N LEU A 79 8.33 -6.14 1.47
CA LEU A 79 9.52 -5.29 1.43
C LEU A 79 9.32 -4.02 2.27
N PHE A 80 8.19 -3.34 2.12
CA PHE A 80 7.89 -2.11 2.86
C PHE A 80 7.83 -2.35 4.38
N GLN A 81 7.15 -3.42 4.80
CA GLN A 81 7.05 -3.79 6.21
C GLN A 81 8.39 -4.28 6.75
N GLY A 82 9.14 -5.06 5.97
CA GLY A 82 10.46 -5.56 6.35
C GLY A 82 11.48 -4.45 6.56
N ILE A 83 11.53 -3.47 5.66
CA ILE A 83 12.42 -2.30 5.82
C ILE A 83 11.98 -1.46 7.02
N SER A 84 10.68 -1.22 7.18
CA SER A 84 10.17 -0.42 8.31
C SER A 84 10.38 -1.07 9.67
N ALA A 85 10.33 -2.41 9.76
CA ALA A 85 10.58 -3.17 10.98
C ALA A 85 12.07 -3.35 11.30
N ALA A 86 12.92 -3.48 10.27
CA ALA A 86 14.36 -3.66 10.45
C ALA A 86 15.14 -2.34 10.60
N ALA A 87 14.58 -1.22 10.14
CA ALA A 87 15.22 0.10 10.21
C ALA A 87 15.65 0.48 11.66
N PRO A 88 14.80 0.32 12.70
CA PRO A 88 15.19 0.65 14.07
C PRO A 88 16.30 -0.24 14.61
N SER A 89 16.27 -1.55 14.32
CA SER A 89 17.29 -2.50 14.81
C SER A 89 18.66 -2.26 14.19
N VAL A 90 18.71 -1.91 12.91
CA VAL A 90 19.96 -1.57 12.22
C VAL A 90 20.55 -0.27 12.76
N VAL A 91 19.71 0.75 12.96
CA VAL A 91 20.13 2.05 13.48
C VAL A 91 20.59 1.94 14.93
N ASN A 92 19.85 1.25 15.78
CA ASN A 92 20.19 1.07 17.21
C ASN A 92 21.53 0.33 17.39
N SER A 93 21.84 -0.61 16.49
CA SER A 93 23.12 -1.34 16.51
C SER A 93 24.31 -0.47 16.07
N LEU A 94 24.08 0.55 15.24
CA LEU A 94 25.12 1.45 14.72
C LEU A 94 25.29 2.72 15.56
N LEU A 95 24.21 3.22 16.16
CA LEU A 95 24.14 4.47 16.89
C LEU A 95 23.33 4.22 18.17
N LYS A 96 24.03 4.05 19.29
CA LYS A 96 23.49 3.74 20.63
C LYS A 96 22.64 4.87 21.27
N HIS A 97 21.85 5.63 20.50
CA HIS A 97 21.10 6.79 20.98
C HIS A 97 19.62 6.77 20.55
N ASP A 98 18.78 7.49 21.32
CA ASP A 98 17.33 7.80 21.16
C ASP A 98 16.86 8.28 19.77
N ILE A 99 17.76 8.37 18.80
CA ILE A 99 17.48 8.78 17.42
C ILE A 99 16.88 7.66 16.55
N ALA A 100 16.76 6.43 17.05
CA ALA A 100 16.20 5.31 16.29
C ALA A 100 14.73 5.53 15.87
N GLU A 101 13.90 6.08 16.77
CA GLU A 101 12.46 6.27 16.50
C GLU A 101 12.20 7.44 15.52
N PRO A 102 12.80 8.64 15.68
CA PRO A 102 12.70 9.68 14.68
C PRO A 102 13.26 9.26 13.32
N LEU A 103 14.36 8.51 13.30
CA LEU A 103 14.97 8.06 12.04
C LEU A 103 14.12 7.02 11.31
N ARG A 104 13.43 6.13 12.03
CA ARG A 104 12.42 5.21 11.46
C ARG A 104 11.35 5.99 10.69
N ILE A 105 10.80 7.05 11.30
CA ILE A 105 9.78 7.90 10.70
C ILE A 105 10.32 8.61 9.45
N VAL A 106 11.57 9.10 9.48
CA VAL A 106 12.22 9.72 8.31
C VAL A 106 12.42 8.70 7.18
N ILE A 107 12.87 7.48 7.49
CA ILE A 107 13.07 6.43 6.49
C ILE A 107 11.73 6.04 5.85
N THR A 108 10.69 5.80 6.64
CA THR A 108 9.36 5.43 6.13
C THR A 108 8.78 6.53 5.23
N ASN A 109 8.84 7.80 5.64
CA ASN A 109 8.38 8.91 4.80
C ASN A 109 9.26 9.11 3.56
N GLY A 110 10.58 8.93 3.68
CA GLY A 110 11.51 8.99 2.56
C GLY A 110 11.22 7.91 1.50
N MET A 111 10.88 6.69 1.93
CA MET A 111 10.45 5.61 1.03
C MET A 111 9.18 5.97 0.27
N ILE A 112 8.20 6.60 0.93
CA ILE A 112 6.97 7.05 0.28
C ILE A 112 7.28 8.10 -0.80
N VAL A 113 8.10 9.10 -0.50
CA VAL A 113 8.51 10.14 -1.46
C VAL A 113 9.27 9.53 -2.64
N TYR A 114 10.20 8.61 -2.39
CA TYR A 114 10.93 7.90 -3.44
C TYR A 114 9.99 7.11 -4.36
N ALA A 115 9.08 6.34 -3.78
CA ALA A 115 8.12 5.54 -4.52
C ALA A 115 7.21 6.41 -5.40
N LEU A 116 6.70 7.52 -4.87
CA LEU A 116 5.84 8.45 -5.62
C LEU A 116 6.60 9.16 -6.75
N THR A 117 7.85 9.56 -6.52
CA THR A 117 8.69 10.20 -7.55
C THR A 117 8.90 9.28 -8.75
N ARG A 118 8.99 7.97 -8.51
CA ARG A 118 9.11 6.96 -9.56
C ARG A 118 7.91 6.95 -10.51
N ILE A 119 6.69 7.21 -10.02
CA ILE A 119 5.50 7.33 -10.87
C ILE A 119 5.64 8.51 -11.84
N THR A 120 6.09 9.65 -11.34
CA THR A 120 6.22 10.88 -12.16
C THR A 120 7.19 10.68 -13.31
N ARG A 121 8.29 9.94 -13.09
CA ARG A 121 9.29 9.67 -14.13
C ARG A 121 8.79 8.74 -15.25
N VAL A 122 7.81 7.87 -14.97
CA VAL A 122 7.19 6.99 -15.98
C VAL A 122 6.25 7.77 -16.91
N ARG A 123 5.88 9.00 -16.56
CA ARG A 123 4.97 9.85 -17.34
C ARG A 123 5.67 10.75 -18.38
N THR A 124 7.01 10.76 -18.42
CA THR A 124 7.84 11.49 -19.40
C THR A 124 8.57 10.51 -20.29
#